data_AF-V4KZC8-F1
#
_entry.id   AF-V4KZC8-F1
#
_cell.length_a   1.000
_cell.length_b   1.000
_cell.length_c   1.000
_cell.angle_alpha   90.00
_cell.angle_beta   90.00
_cell.angle_gamma   90.00
#
_symmetry.space_group_name_H-M   'P 1'
#
loop_
_entity.id
_entity.type
_entity.pdbx_description
1 polymer ?
#
loop_
_entity_poly.entity_id
_entity_poly.type
_entity_poly.pdbx_seq_one_letter_code
_entity_poly.pdbx_strand_id
1 'polypeptide(L)'
;MVSCVLILLVLHHVKAKEGEAASGTTGVCELANEFPGKCGNDGINVCINDMQKKHQKENLRCECFDHPTVIFGWKKRICKCRYNC
;
A
#
# COMPACT_ATOMS: atom_id res chain seq x y z
N MET A 1 16.43 34.02 -14.43
CA MET A 1 15.18 33.27 -14.17
C MET A 1 15.47 31.78 -14.33
N VAL A 2 16.10 31.15 -13.32
CA VAL A 2 16.54 29.74 -13.38
C VAL A 2 16.15 28.96 -12.10
N SER A 3 15.41 29.59 -11.18
CA SER A 3 15.31 29.09 -9.80
C SER A 3 14.01 28.35 -9.44
N CYS A 4 12.99 28.35 -10.29
CA CYS A 4 11.69 27.73 -9.96
C CYS A 4 11.57 26.26 -10.41
N VAL A 5 12.42 25.80 -11.33
CA VAL A 5 12.32 24.42 -11.88
C VAL A 5 12.81 23.38 -10.86
N LEU A 6 13.76 23.74 -9.99
CA LEU A 6 14.35 22.81 -9.02
C LEU A 6 13.37 22.39 -7.92
N ILE A 7 12.39 23.23 -7.55
CA ILE A 7 11.42 22.92 -6.49
C ILE A 7 10.44 21.83 -6.94
N LEU A 8 10.08 21.80 -8.23
CA LEU A 8 9.17 20.79 -8.77
C LEU A 8 9.82 19.39 -8.83
N LEU A 9 11.14 19.30 -9.03
CA LEU A 9 11.86 18.03 -9.04
C LEU A 9 11.90 17.36 -7.66
N VAL A 10 11.95 18.14 -6.58
CA VAL A 10 11.94 17.58 -5.22
C VAL A 10 10.56 16.99 -4.90
N LEU A 11 9.46 17.63 -5.31
CA LEU A 11 8.10 17.16 -5.05
C LEU A 11 7.75 15.87 -5.81
N HIS A 12 8.32 15.63 -7.00
CA HIS A 12 8.12 14.36 -7.71
C HIS A 12 8.81 13.16 -7.04
N HIS A 13 9.86 13.38 -6.25
CA HIS A 13 10.54 12.31 -5.51
C HIS A 13 9.87 11.93 -4.18
N VAL A 14 8.97 12.77 -3.65
CA VAL A 14 8.22 12.45 -2.42
C VAL A 14 6.95 11.65 -2.71
N LYS A 15 6.61 11.40 -3.98
CA LYS A 15 5.50 10.52 -4.37
C LYS A 15 5.88 9.03 -4.33
N ALA A 16 6.74 8.66 -3.38
CA ALA A 16 7.06 7.28 -3.07
C ALA A 16 6.94 7.12 -1.55
N LYS A 17 5.97 6.30 -1.15
CA LYS A 17 5.68 5.85 0.23
C LYS A 17 4.65 6.66 1.03
N GLU A 18 3.51 6.97 0.42
CA GLU A 18 2.27 6.95 1.18
C GLU A 18 1.93 5.47 1.43
N GLY A 19 2.27 4.94 2.61
CA GLY A 19 1.97 3.55 2.95
C GLY A 19 2.72 2.94 4.15
N GLU A 20 3.72 3.62 4.71
CA GLU A 20 4.38 3.19 5.95
C GLU A 20 3.81 4.02 7.11
N ALA A 21 2.59 3.70 7.54
CA ALA A 21 2.15 4.08 8.87
C ALA A 21 2.94 3.22 9.87
N ALA A 22 4.10 3.71 10.30
CA ALA A 22 4.87 3.11 11.38
C ALA A 22 4.07 3.27 12.69
N SER A 23 3.11 2.37 12.92
CA SER A 23 2.34 2.31 14.15
C SER A 23 3.20 1.68 15.24
N GLY A 24 3.50 2.48 16.27
CA GLY A 24 4.43 2.18 17.34
C GLY A 24 4.18 0.86 18.06
N THR A 25 4.97 -0.15 17.70
CA THR A 25 5.32 -1.28 18.55
C THR A 25 6.69 -1.76 18.08
N THR A 26 7.66 -1.78 18.97
CA THR A 26 9.06 -2.11 18.67
C THR A 26 9.16 -3.39 17.85
N GLY A 27 9.55 -3.30 16.58
CA GLY A 27 9.78 -4.45 15.69
C GLY A 27 8.66 -4.84 14.73
N VAL A 28 7.54 -4.08 14.64
CA VAL A 28 6.42 -4.38 13.72
C VAL A 28 6.13 -3.18 12.83
N CYS A 29 6.30 -3.36 11.52
CA CYS A 29 5.95 -2.38 10.51
C CYS A 29 4.62 -2.72 9.83
N GLU A 30 3.82 -1.70 9.52
CA GLU A 30 2.58 -1.84 8.77
C GLU A 30 2.72 -1.27 7.35
N LEU A 31 2.09 -1.94 6.38
CA LEU A 31 2.03 -1.57 4.96
C LEU A 31 0.57 -1.56 4.53
N ALA A 32 0.09 -0.47 3.96
CA ALA A 32 -1.26 -0.40 3.40
C ALA A 32 -1.22 0.02 1.93
N ASN A 33 -1.95 -0.68 1.07
CA ASN A 33 -2.15 -0.31 -0.33
C ASN A 33 -3.54 -0.70 -0.83
N GLU A 34 -3.99 0.03 -1.83
CA GLU A 34 -5.17 -0.31 -2.61
C GLU A 34 -4.81 -1.15 -3.84
N PHE A 35 -5.61 -2.18 -4.11
CA PHE A 35 -5.54 -3.01 -5.29
C PHE A 35 -6.91 -3.13 -5.97
N PRO A 36 -6.97 -3.36 -7.28
CA PRO A 36 -8.23 -3.63 -7.96
C PRO A 36 -8.82 -4.97 -7.50
N GLY A 37 -10.14 -5.07 -7.49
CA GLY A 37 -10.89 -6.27 -7.11
C GLY A 37 -11.59 -6.14 -5.76
N LYS A 38 -12.00 -7.29 -5.22
CA LYS A 38 -12.68 -7.43 -3.92
C LYS A 38 -11.93 -8.40 -3.03
N CYS A 39 -12.20 -8.38 -1.73
CA CYS A 39 -11.63 -9.33 -0.79
C CYS A 39 -12.21 -10.73 -0.93
N GLY A 40 -13.53 -10.90 -1.07
CA GLY A 40 -14.13 -12.24 -1.33
C GLY A 40 -13.54 -13.38 -0.47
N ASN A 41 -13.51 -14.60 -1.00
CA ASN A 41 -12.88 -15.75 -0.31
C ASN A 41 -11.35 -15.78 -0.47
N ASP A 42 -10.83 -15.40 -1.65
CA ASP A 42 -9.40 -15.54 -1.97
C ASP A 42 -8.60 -14.23 -1.84
N GLY A 43 -9.25 -13.10 -1.62
CA GLY A 43 -8.60 -11.79 -1.71
C GLY A 43 -7.59 -11.52 -0.62
N ILE A 44 -7.59 -12.25 0.50
CA ILE A 44 -6.48 -12.22 1.46
C ILE A 44 -5.21 -12.80 0.82
N ASN A 45 -5.31 -13.98 0.19
CA ASN A 45 -4.16 -14.59 -0.49
C ASN A 45 -3.67 -13.74 -1.65
N VAL A 46 -4.60 -13.15 -2.42
CA VAL A 46 -4.21 -12.24 -3.50
C VAL A 46 -3.59 -10.95 -2.94
N CYS A 47 -4.11 -10.39 -1.84
CA CYS A 47 -3.49 -9.25 -1.14
C CYS A 47 -2.05 -9.56 -0.72
N ILE A 48 -1.82 -10.73 -0.11
CA ILE A 48 -0.48 -11.16 0.30
C ILE A 48 0.43 -11.20 -0.92
N ASN A 49 0.04 -11.91 -1.98
CA ASN A 49 0.84 -12.04 -3.20
C ASN A 49 1.16 -10.68 -3.86
N ASP A 50 0.16 -9.81 -3.98
CA ASP A 50 0.32 -8.47 -4.55
C ASP A 50 1.26 -7.59 -3.71
N MET A 51 1.16 -7.68 -2.38
CA MET A 51 2.01 -6.95 -1.45
C MET A 51 3.43 -7.49 -1.40
N GLN A 52 3.61 -8.82 -1.45
CA GLN A 52 4.93 -9.47 -1.57
C GLN A 52 5.63 -9.03 -2.85
N LYS A 53 4.91 -9.03 -3.99
CA LYS A 53 5.46 -8.56 -5.28
C LYS A 53 5.83 -7.08 -5.26
N LYS A 54 4.98 -6.23 -4.67
CA LYS A 54 5.20 -4.78 -4.67
C LYS A 54 6.27 -4.33 -3.69
N HIS A 55 6.34 -4.95 -2.52
CA HIS A 55 7.27 -4.53 -1.46
C HIS A 55 8.49 -5.45 -1.30
N GLN A 56 8.55 -6.56 -2.03
CA GLN A 56 9.62 -7.57 -1.94
C GLN A 56 9.85 -8.06 -0.50
N LYS A 57 8.75 -8.23 0.25
CA LYS A 57 8.79 -8.72 1.64
C LYS A 57 8.13 -10.07 1.74
N GLU A 58 8.70 -10.95 2.55
CA GLU A 58 8.15 -12.26 2.85
C GLU A 58 7.51 -12.26 4.26
N ASN A 59 6.73 -13.30 4.58
CA ASN A 59 6.06 -13.45 5.88
C ASN A 59 5.19 -12.25 6.30
N LEU A 60 4.48 -11.66 5.33
CA LEU A 60 3.50 -10.60 5.57
C LEU A 60 2.22 -11.20 6.18
N ARG A 61 1.76 -10.64 7.31
CA ARG A 61 0.44 -10.93 7.87
C ARG A 61 -0.55 -9.87 7.38
N CYS A 62 -1.40 -10.23 6.42
CA CYS A 62 -2.30 -9.28 5.77
C CYS A 62 -3.77 -9.43 6.18
N GLU A 63 -4.44 -8.29 6.26
CA GLU A 63 -5.87 -8.13 6.36
C GLU A 63 -6.38 -7.52 5.05
N CYS A 64 -7.56 -7.96 4.62
CA CYS A 64 -8.20 -7.49 3.39
C CYS A 64 -9.50 -6.79 3.73
N PHE A 65 -9.67 -5.56 3.26
CA PHE A 65 -10.90 -4.78 3.40
C PHE A 65 -11.46 -4.42 2.02
N ASP A 66 -12.75 -4.63 1.79
CA ASP A 66 -13.40 -4.13 0.59
C ASP A 66 -13.52 -2.60 0.67
N HIS A 67 -13.08 -1.91 -0.38
CA HIS A 67 -13.23 -0.46 -0.45
C HIS A 67 -14.72 -0.14 -0.71
N PRO A 68 -15.40 0.65 0.14
CA PRO A 68 -16.84 0.87 0.03
C PRO A 68 -17.21 1.69 -1.20
N THR A 69 -16.28 2.52 -1.71
CA THR A 69 -16.50 3.30 -2.92
C THR A 69 -16.04 2.57 -4.18
N VAL A 70 -16.93 2.55 -5.16
CA VAL A 70 -16.63 2.11 -6.53
C VAL A 70 -16.25 3.35 -7.33
N ILE A 71 -14.96 3.52 -7.61
CA ILE A 71 -14.48 4.61 -8.45
C ILE A 71 -14.50 4.10 -9.90
N PHE A 72 -15.20 4.78 -10.80
CA PHE A 72 -15.25 4.42 -12.23
C PHE A 72 -15.86 3.05 -12.57
N GLY A 73 -16.65 2.45 -11.67
CA GLY A 73 -17.20 1.09 -11.86
C GLY A 73 -16.25 -0.05 -11.43
N TRP A 74 -15.03 0.27 -11.02
CA TRP A 74 -14.04 -0.71 -10.58
C TRP A 74 -14.09 -0.83 -9.06
N LYS A 75 -14.27 -2.06 -8.58
CA LYS A 75 -14.18 -2.36 -7.15
C LYS A 75 -12.72 -2.40 -6.76
N LYS A 76 -12.41 -1.83 -5.59
CA LYS A 76 -11.07 -1.84 -5.02
C LYS A 76 -11.12 -2.61 -3.70
N ARG A 77 -9.98 -3.19 -3.34
CA ARG A 77 -9.70 -3.74 -2.03
C ARG A 77 -8.51 -3.02 -1.42
N ILE A 78 -8.55 -2.85 -0.11
CA ILE A 78 -7.45 -2.32 0.70
C ILE A 78 -6.78 -3.51 1.36
N CYS A 79 -5.50 -3.68 1.10
CA CYS A 79 -4.67 -4.68 1.75
C CYS A 79 -3.85 -3.97 2.84
N LYS A 80 -4.00 -4.39 4.10
CA LYS A 80 -3.18 -3.91 5.22
C LYS A 80 -2.34 -5.06 5.73
N CYS A 81 -1.02 -4.98 5.60
CA CYS A 81 -0.10 -6.03 5.97
C CYS A 81 0.82 -5.59 7.11
N ARG A 82 1.13 -6.51 8.00
CA ARG A 82 2.10 -6.34 9.09
C ARG A 82 3.27 -7.26 8.86
N TYR A 83 4.48 -6.81 9.15
CA TYR A 83 5.67 -7.63 9.10
C TYR A 83 6.68 -7.16 10.14
N ASN A 84 7.60 -8.05 10.51
CA ASN A 84 8.64 -7.70 11.45
C ASN A 84 9.71 -6.87 10.75
N CYS A 85 9.97 -5.70 11.32
CA CYS A 85 11.05 -4.75 10.99
C CYS A 85 12.06 -4.42 12.16
#